data_AF-A0A452CEF9-F1
#
_entry.id   AF-A0A452CEF9-F1
#
_cell.length_a   1.000
_cell.length_b   1.000
_cell.length_c   1.000
_cell.angle_alpha   90.00
_cell.angle_beta   90.00
_cell.angle_gamma   90.00
#
_symmetry.space_group_name_H-M   'P 1'
#
loop_
_entity.id
_entity.type
_entity.pdbx_description
1 polymer ?
#
loop_
_entity_poly.entity_id
_entity_poly.type
_entity_poly.pdbx_seq_one_letter_code
_entity_poly.pdbx_strand_id
1 'polypeptide(L)'
;MRAEGMSPLLALGLLVAGLSSSVHCLPGGGLHLEDVTSEDQHKGAPVDDHTFVSSNTDFAFSLYKQLALKTPNENVIFCPPSVSMALAFLSLGARGPTLMEILEGLKFNLTKTPETEIHQGFQHLLQMLGRPSNQLQLSVGNAMFVQEQLKLLHKFREDARALCASEAFSTDFRGSDTAKKLINDYVRNKAQGKIVEFFKDLDKLTEMILVNYIFFKGHKCRGATTLCEAERDFFFLT
;
A
#
# COMPACT_ATOMS: atom_id res chain seq x y z
N MET A 1 13.64 7.98 -43.73
CA MET A 1 14.28 7.73 -42.42
C MET A 1 13.18 7.58 -41.40
N ARG A 2 13.13 6.40 -40.78
CA ARG A 2 12.07 5.89 -39.90
C ARG A 2 12.49 6.27 -38.47
N ALA A 3 11.72 7.11 -37.79
CA ALA A 3 11.88 7.33 -36.36
C ALA A 3 10.94 6.36 -35.65
N GLU A 4 11.53 5.30 -35.10
CA GLU A 4 10.84 4.25 -34.36
C GLU A 4 10.21 4.81 -33.08
N GLY A 5 8.94 4.45 -32.86
CA GLY A 5 8.21 4.76 -31.65
C GLY A 5 8.84 4.07 -30.44
N MET A 6 9.13 4.84 -29.40
CA MET A 6 9.53 4.32 -28.09
C MET A 6 8.28 3.80 -27.37
N SER A 7 8.22 2.48 -27.20
CA SER A 7 7.19 1.76 -26.45
C SER A 7 7.36 1.98 -24.93
N PRO A 8 6.33 2.37 -24.16
CA PRO A 8 6.39 2.39 -22.71
C PRO A 8 5.92 1.03 -22.16
N LEU A 9 6.83 0.07 -22.03
CA LEU A 9 6.60 -1.10 -21.18
C LEU A 9 6.92 -0.72 -19.73
N LEU A 10 5.97 -0.07 -19.07
CA LEU A 10 5.92 0.08 -17.62
C LEU A 10 5.34 -1.22 -17.05
N ALA A 11 6.20 -2.17 -16.68
CA ALA A 11 5.78 -3.41 -16.06
C ALA A 11 5.39 -3.15 -14.60
N LEU A 12 4.08 -3.28 -14.36
CA LEU A 12 3.34 -3.07 -13.13
C LEU A 12 3.51 -4.29 -12.21
N GLY A 13 3.98 -4.09 -10.98
CA GLY A 13 3.94 -5.10 -9.93
C GLY A 13 2.55 -5.16 -9.30
N LEU A 14 1.58 -5.77 -9.98
CA LEU A 14 0.24 -6.02 -9.43
C LEU A 14 0.31 -7.21 -8.45
N LEU A 15 -0.03 -6.99 -7.19
CA LEU A 15 -0.24 -8.05 -6.21
C LEU A 15 -1.74 -8.10 -5.88
N VAL A 16 -2.52 -8.79 -6.72
CA VAL A 16 -3.95 -9.00 -6.48
C VAL A 16 -4.11 -10.24 -5.58
N ALA A 17 -4.39 -10.02 -4.29
CA ALA A 17 -4.74 -11.09 -3.36
C ALA A 17 -6.28 -11.28 -3.34
N GLY A 18 -6.78 -12.32 -4.01
CA GLY A 18 -8.17 -12.74 -3.91
C GLY A 18 -8.41 -13.57 -2.65
N LEU A 19 -9.17 -13.05 -1.69
CA LEU A 19 -9.55 -13.79 -0.48
C LEU A 19 -10.86 -14.55 -0.76
N SER A 20 -10.78 -15.88 -0.89
CA SER A 20 -11.96 -16.75 -0.95
C SER A 20 -12.42 -17.12 0.47
N SER A 21 -13.66 -16.76 0.80
CA SER A 21 -14.24 -16.89 2.15
C SER A 21 -14.43 -18.34 2.60
N SER A 22 -13.99 -18.66 3.82
CA SER A 22 -14.55 -19.74 4.64
C SER A 22 -14.45 -19.35 6.10
N VAL A 23 -15.47 -18.68 6.63
CA VAL A 23 -15.59 -18.40 8.06
C VAL A 23 -16.97 -18.88 8.52
N HIS A 24 -16.96 -19.92 9.36
CA HIS A 24 -18.12 -20.39 10.09
C HIS A 24 -18.44 -19.44 11.25
N CYS A 25 -19.69 -18.99 11.34
CA CYS A 25 -20.21 -18.23 12.48
C CYS A 25 -20.79 -19.17 13.55
N LEU A 26 -20.63 -18.82 14.83
CA LEU A 26 -21.59 -19.10 15.90
C LEU A 26 -21.65 -17.94 16.92
N PRO A 27 -22.76 -17.80 17.68
CA PRO A 27 -23.24 -16.50 18.16
C PRO A 27 -23.25 -16.32 19.68
N GLY A 28 -23.22 -15.04 20.11
CA GLY A 28 -24.18 -14.47 21.07
C GLY A 28 -23.88 -14.57 22.57
N GLY A 29 -23.75 -13.40 23.22
CA GLY A 29 -23.88 -13.21 24.67
C GLY A 29 -23.46 -11.80 25.11
N GLY A 30 -24.42 -10.93 25.44
CA GLY A 30 -24.17 -9.55 25.87
C GLY A 30 -23.94 -9.39 27.38
N LEU A 31 -23.59 -8.16 27.80
CA LEU A 31 -24.03 -7.45 29.02
C LEU A 31 -23.33 -6.07 29.12
N HIS A 32 -23.75 -5.26 30.08
CA HIS A 32 -23.97 -3.80 30.07
C HIS A 32 -23.16 -3.04 31.14
N LEU A 33 -22.84 -1.75 30.88
CA LEU A 33 -22.41 -0.65 31.79
C LEU A 33 -20.99 -0.77 32.41
N GLU A 34 -20.18 0.27 32.72
CA GLU A 34 -20.39 1.69 33.10
C GLU A 34 -19.30 2.63 32.56
N ASP A 35 -19.64 3.92 32.62
CA ASP A 35 -18.89 5.14 32.31
C ASP A 35 -17.79 5.45 33.36
N VAL A 36 -16.59 5.85 32.92
CA VAL A 36 -15.64 6.67 33.71
C VAL A 36 -14.87 7.62 32.78
N THR A 37 -14.91 8.89 33.16
CA THR A 37 -14.26 10.08 32.59
C THR A 37 -12.72 10.05 32.53
N SER A 38 -12.23 10.63 31.43
CA SER A 38 -11.06 11.52 31.23
C SER A 38 -9.75 11.29 31.98
N GLU A 39 -8.73 10.96 31.20
CA GLU A 39 -7.44 11.64 30.99
C GLU A 39 -6.34 10.59 30.79
N ASP A 40 -5.87 10.40 29.55
CA ASP A 40 -4.47 10.00 29.38
C ASP A 40 -3.89 10.39 28.03
N GLN A 41 -2.68 10.92 28.08
CA GLN A 41 -1.87 11.31 26.93
C GLN A 41 -1.39 10.03 26.24
N HIS A 42 -1.92 9.74 25.04
CA HIS A 42 -1.37 8.68 24.21
C HIS A 42 -0.08 9.15 23.50
N LYS A 43 1.02 9.22 24.26
CA LYS A 43 2.36 9.07 23.69
C LYS A 43 2.58 7.57 23.49
N GLY A 44 2.26 7.07 22.30
CA GLY A 44 2.66 5.74 21.88
C GLY A 44 4.17 5.56 22.05
N ALA A 45 4.59 4.38 22.50
CA ALA A 45 6.00 4.04 22.65
C ALA A 45 6.77 4.35 21.34
N PRO A 46 8.01 4.87 21.41
CA PRO A 46 8.80 5.10 20.21
C PRO A 46 9.06 3.77 19.53
N VAL A 47 8.61 3.63 18.29
CA VAL A 47 8.97 2.52 17.40
C VAL A 47 10.51 2.41 17.41
N ASP A 48 11.05 1.20 17.57
CA ASP A 48 12.47 0.95 17.36
C ASP A 48 12.79 1.10 15.87
N ASP A 49 13.08 2.35 15.49
CA ASP A 49 13.29 2.82 14.12
C ASP A 49 14.36 1.98 13.41
N HIS A 50 15.38 1.54 14.14
CA HIS A 50 16.46 0.71 13.58
C HIS A 50 15.95 -0.66 13.12
N THR A 51 15.14 -1.33 13.94
CA THR A 51 14.58 -2.66 13.60
C THR A 51 13.59 -2.55 12.43
N PHE A 52 12.77 -1.50 12.39
CA PHE A 52 11.83 -1.26 11.30
C PHE A 52 12.53 -0.98 9.96
N VAL A 53 13.54 -0.10 9.96
CA VAL A 53 14.34 0.23 8.77
C VAL A 53 15.12 -0.99 8.27
N SER A 54 15.72 -1.77 9.19
CA SER A 54 16.44 -3.00 8.83
C SER A 54 15.51 -4.00 8.13
N SER A 55 14.31 -4.24 8.68
CA SER A 55 13.36 -5.20 8.13
C SER A 55 12.89 -4.81 6.73
N ASN A 56 12.53 -3.53 6.52
CA ASN A 56 12.14 -3.02 5.20
C ASN A 56 13.30 -3.07 4.20
N THR A 57 14.55 -2.85 4.65
CA THR A 57 15.75 -2.95 3.81
C THR A 57 15.99 -4.40 3.37
N ASP A 58 15.89 -5.36 4.30
CA ASP A 58 16.02 -6.78 4.01
C ASP A 58 14.92 -7.28 3.07
N PHE A 59 13.69 -6.80 3.25
CA PHE A 59 12.57 -7.05 2.35
C PHE A 59 12.89 -6.52 0.94
N ALA A 60 13.35 -5.28 0.81
CA ALA A 60 13.70 -4.67 -0.46
C ALA A 60 14.75 -5.48 -1.24
N PHE A 61 15.84 -5.87 -0.58
CA PHE A 61 16.88 -6.69 -1.22
C PHE A 61 16.40 -8.10 -1.54
N SER A 62 15.58 -8.70 -0.68
CA SER A 62 15.00 -10.02 -0.93
C SER A 62 14.09 -9.99 -2.15
N LEU A 63 13.21 -8.99 -2.26
CA LEU A 63 12.31 -8.82 -3.39
C LEU A 63 13.09 -8.53 -4.68
N TYR A 64 14.08 -7.63 -4.64
CA TYR A 64 14.95 -7.36 -5.78
C TYR A 64 15.61 -8.63 -6.32
N LYS A 65 16.20 -9.46 -5.44
CA LYS A 65 16.83 -10.73 -5.84
C LYS A 65 15.81 -11.65 -6.53
N GLN A 66 14.60 -11.76 -6.01
CA GLN A 66 13.55 -12.59 -6.63
C GLN A 66 13.15 -12.06 -8.02
N LEU A 67 12.98 -10.74 -8.16
CA LEU A 67 12.63 -10.12 -9.45
C LEU A 67 13.75 -10.29 -10.48
N ALA A 68 15.00 -10.05 -10.09
CA ALA A 68 16.16 -10.19 -10.97
C ALA A 68 16.38 -11.66 -11.40
N LEU A 69 16.17 -12.63 -10.50
CA LEU A 69 16.23 -14.05 -10.86
C LEU A 69 15.12 -14.47 -11.83
N LYS A 70 13.91 -13.89 -11.68
CA LYS A 70 12.77 -14.18 -12.55
C LYS A 70 12.95 -13.59 -13.95
N THR A 71 13.68 -12.48 -14.07
CA THR A 71 13.86 -11.72 -15.33
C THR A 71 15.32 -11.31 -15.54
N PRO A 72 16.24 -12.29 -15.73
CA PRO A 72 17.69 -12.06 -15.64
C PRO A 72 18.29 -11.10 -16.68
N ASN A 73 17.54 -10.76 -17.74
CA ASN A 73 17.98 -9.89 -18.83
C ASN A 73 17.09 -8.65 -19.00
N GLU A 74 16.23 -8.35 -18.02
CA GLU A 74 15.34 -7.19 -18.08
C GLU A 74 15.71 -6.16 -17.02
N ASN A 75 15.31 -4.92 -17.24
CA ASN A 75 15.46 -3.87 -16.24
C ASN A 75 14.51 -4.13 -15.07
N VAL A 76 15.01 -4.06 -13.84
CA VAL A 76 14.20 -4.15 -12.62
C VAL A 76 14.00 -2.74 -12.05
N ILE A 77 12.75 -2.29 -12.01
CA ILE A 77 12.34 -1.04 -11.36
C ILE A 77 11.12 -1.31 -10.48
N PHE A 78 11.19 -0.94 -9.20
CA PHE A 78 10.09 -1.07 -8.25
C PHE A 78 10.33 -0.16 -7.04
N CYS A 79 9.31 0.02 -6.20
CA CYS A 79 9.38 0.78 -4.96
C CYS A 79 9.11 -0.14 -3.76
N PRO A 80 10.15 -0.59 -3.04
CA PRO A 80 9.97 -1.50 -1.91
C PRO A 80 9.01 -0.97 -0.83
N PRO A 81 9.06 0.31 -0.41
CA PRO A 81 8.11 0.86 0.56
C PRO A 81 6.65 0.77 0.11
N SER A 82 6.37 0.93 -1.18
CA SER A 82 5.01 0.81 -1.73
C SER A 82 4.45 -0.60 -1.54
N VAL A 83 5.26 -1.60 -1.91
CA VAL A 83 4.87 -3.02 -1.77
C VAL A 83 4.75 -3.42 -0.30
N SER A 84 5.69 -3.01 0.56
CA SER A 84 5.64 -3.35 1.98
C SER A 84 4.45 -2.70 2.68
N MET A 85 4.11 -1.45 2.35
CA MET A 85 2.90 -0.78 2.85
C MET A 85 1.61 -1.48 2.42
N ALA A 86 1.52 -1.93 1.16
CA ALA A 86 0.35 -2.67 0.68
C ALA A 86 0.16 -3.99 1.43
N LEU A 87 1.25 -4.72 1.68
CA LEU A 87 1.23 -5.97 2.45
C LEU A 87 0.94 -5.75 3.94
N ALA A 88 1.46 -4.68 4.54
CA ALA A 88 1.12 -4.30 5.91
C ALA A 88 -0.35 -3.89 6.03
N PHE A 89 -0.90 -3.18 5.02
CA PHE A 89 -2.33 -2.88 4.97
C PHE A 89 -3.15 -4.17 4.89
N LEU A 90 -2.77 -5.10 4.00
CA LEU A 90 -3.41 -6.42 3.91
C LEU A 90 -3.39 -7.17 5.25
N SER A 91 -2.29 -7.09 6.00
CA SER A 91 -2.14 -7.82 7.25
C SER A 91 -3.08 -7.35 8.36
N LEU A 92 -3.60 -6.11 8.32
CA LEU A 92 -4.64 -5.64 9.26
C LEU A 92 -5.90 -6.51 9.22
N GLY A 93 -6.23 -7.07 8.05
CA GLY A 93 -7.35 -7.98 7.84
C GLY A 93 -7.02 -9.46 8.07
N ALA A 94 -5.75 -9.82 8.13
CA ALA A 94 -5.29 -11.20 8.26
C ALA A 94 -5.26 -11.67 9.73
N ARG A 95 -5.35 -12.98 9.96
CA ARG A 95 -5.24 -13.60 11.29
C ARG A 95 -4.46 -14.91 11.20
N GLY A 96 -3.96 -15.38 12.35
CA GLY A 96 -3.31 -16.68 12.47
C GLY A 96 -2.12 -16.84 11.50
N PRO A 97 -1.97 -18.00 10.83
CA PRO A 97 -0.86 -18.26 9.91
C PRO A 97 -0.70 -17.22 8.79
N THR A 98 -1.80 -16.75 8.21
CA THR A 98 -1.77 -15.77 7.11
C THR A 98 -1.16 -14.44 7.55
N LEU A 99 -1.50 -13.98 8.76
CA LEU A 99 -0.88 -12.79 9.34
C LEU A 99 0.63 -12.99 9.56
N MET A 100 1.01 -14.15 10.10
CA MET A 100 2.42 -14.46 10.37
C MET A 100 3.24 -14.50 9.07
N GLU A 101 2.76 -15.20 8.04
CA GLU A 101 3.44 -15.30 6.74
C GLU A 101 3.65 -13.94 6.08
N ILE A 102 2.65 -13.05 6.15
CA ILE A 102 2.76 -11.69 5.60
C ILE A 102 3.86 -10.91 6.33
N LEU A 103 3.81 -10.86 7.67
CA LEU A 103 4.74 -10.04 8.45
C LEU A 103 6.18 -10.60 8.46
N GLU A 104 6.35 -11.92 8.51
CA GLU A 104 7.67 -12.55 8.36
C GLU A 104 8.20 -12.43 6.93
N GLY A 105 7.31 -12.45 5.93
CA GLY A 105 7.63 -12.14 4.53
C GLY A 105 8.20 -10.73 4.37
N LEU A 106 7.66 -9.77 5.13
CA LEU A 106 8.17 -8.41 5.30
C LEU A 106 9.44 -8.31 6.16
N LYS A 107 10.00 -9.46 6.56
CA LYS A 107 11.24 -9.62 7.33
C LYS A 107 11.19 -9.16 8.78
N PHE A 108 9.99 -8.99 9.34
CA PHE A 108 9.86 -8.73 10.77
C PHE A 108 10.05 -10.01 11.59
N ASN A 109 10.77 -9.90 12.70
CA ASN A 109 10.89 -10.97 13.67
C ASN A 109 9.77 -10.85 14.71
N LEU A 110 8.72 -11.65 14.57
CA LEU A 110 7.52 -11.60 15.43
C LEU A 110 7.77 -11.99 16.89
N THR A 111 8.92 -12.60 17.20
CA THR A 111 9.33 -12.84 18.60
C THR A 111 9.91 -11.60 19.28
N LYS A 112 10.36 -10.62 18.50
CA LYS A 112 11.03 -9.40 18.97
C LYS A 112 10.20 -8.14 18.75
N THR A 113 9.41 -8.10 17.68
CA THR A 113 8.65 -6.93 17.26
C THR A 113 7.15 -7.27 17.26
N PRO A 114 6.37 -6.72 18.21
CA PRO A 114 4.92 -6.86 18.24
C PRO A 114 4.26 -6.33 16.97
N GLU A 115 3.15 -6.95 16.55
CA GLU A 115 2.36 -6.50 15.40
C GLU A 115 1.99 -5.01 15.47
N THR A 116 1.63 -4.53 16.66
CA THR A 116 1.25 -3.13 16.87
C THR A 116 2.39 -2.17 16.55
N GLU A 117 3.63 -2.51 16.89
CA GLU A 117 4.80 -1.69 16.60
C GLU A 117 5.12 -1.69 15.10
N ILE A 118 4.90 -2.82 14.42
CA ILE A 118 5.06 -2.91 12.95
C ILE A 118 4.11 -1.95 12.25
N HIS A 119 2.82 -2.00 12.60
CA HIS A 119 1.81 -1.11 11.99
C HIS A 119 2.03 0.36 12.34
N GLN A 120 2.46 0.66 13.56
CA GLN A 120 2.85 2.02 13.96
C GLN A 120 4.07 2.51 13.16
N GLY A 121 5.05 1.64 12.88
CA GLY A 121 6.18 1.96 12.01
C GLY A 121 5.73 2.32 10.59
N PHE A 122 4.80 1.55 10.00
CA PHE A 122 4.24 1.88 8.69
C PHE A 122 3.41 3.17 8.70
N GLN A 123 2.62 3.41 9.76
CA GLN A 123 1.91 4.66 9.94
C GLN A 123 2.88 5.85 10.00
N HIS A 124 3.97 5.72 10.75
CA HIS A 124 4.99 6.75 10.85
C HIS A 124 5.67 7.01 9.50
N LEU A 125 6.03 5.94 8.77
CA LEU A 125 6.61 6.05 7.44
C LEU A 125 5.66 6.75 6.47
N LEU A 126 4.38 6.38 6.48
CA LEU A 126 3.34 7.02 5.65
C LEU A 126 3.23 8.52 5.94
N GLN A 127 3.21 8.90 7.22
CA GLN A 127 3.19 10.30 7.63
C GLN A 127 4.46 11.04 7.19
N MET A 128 5.63 10.41 7.32
CA MET A 128 6.91 11.00 6.90
C MET A 128 6.95 11.26 5.39
N LEU A 129 6.52 10.28 4.58
CA LEU A 129 6.47 10.40 3.12
C LEU A 129 5.36 11.36 2.64
N GLY A 130 4.28 11.51 3.39
CA GLY A 130 3.18 12.42 3.08
C GLY A 130 3.43 13.89 3.46
N ARG A 131 4.56 14.22 4.12
CA ARG A 131 4.86 15.60 4.54
C ARG A 131 5.14 16.48 3.33
N PRO A 132 4.47 17.65 3.21
CA PRO A 132 4.80 18.62 2.17
C PRO A 132 6.26 19.05 2.24
N SER A 133 6.93 19.09 1.09
CA SER A 133 8.30 19.58 0.95
C SER A 133 8.39 20.53 -0.24
N ASN A 134 9.13 21.62 -0.06
CA ASN A 134 9.37 22.61 -1.12
C ASN A 134 10.46 22.15 -2.10
N GLN A 135 11.23 21.11 -1.75
CA GLN A 135 12.37 20.63 -2.54
C GLN A 135 12.07 19.31 -3.25
N LEU A 136 11.08 18.56 -2.77
CA LEU A 136 10.71 17.25 -3.28
C LEU A 136 9.19 17.12 -3.31
N GLN A 137 8.66 16.79 -4.48
CA GLN A 137 7.25 16.45 -4.59
C GLN A 137 7.10 14.94 -4.43
N LEU A 138 6.57 14.55 -3.27
CA LEU A 138 6.27 13.16 -2.92
C LEU A 138 4.80 13.07 -2.52
N SER A 139 4.10 12.07 -3.03
CA SER A 139 2.73 11.76 -2.64
C SER A 139 2.60 10.27 -2.43
N VAL A 140 1.99 9.87 -1.33
CA VAL A 140 1.71 8.47 -1.01
C VAL A 140 0.27 8.35 -0.55
N GLY A 141 -0.37 7.22 -0.82
CA GLY A 141 -1.68 6.94 -0.26
C GLY A 141 -2.15 5.53 -0.50
N ASN A 142 -3.25 5.20 0.16
CA ASN A 142 -3.90 3.90 0.09
C ASN A 142 -5.39 4.08 -0.22
N ALA A 143 -5.98 3.12 -0.91
CA ALA A 143 -7.42 3.00 -1.04
C ALA A 143 -7.85 1.54 -0.99
N MET A 144 -9.09 1.33 -0.57
CA MET A 144 -9.77 0.06 -0.68
C MET A 144 -11.08 0.23 -1.45
N PHE A 145 -11.27 -0.62 -2.44
CA PHE A 145 -12.51 -0.77 -3.19
C PHE A 145 -13.18 -2.05 -2.73
N VAL A 146 -14.41 -1.96 -2.25
CA VAL A 146 -15.08 -3.01 -1.48
C VAL A 146 -16.41 -3.30 -2.11
N GLN A 147 -16.72 -4.59 -2.31
CA GLN A 147 -18.02 -5.01 -2.83
C GLN A 147 -19.15 -4.48 -1.93
N GLU A 148 -20.21 -3.93 -2.52
CA GLU A 148 -21.28 -3.23 -1.79
C GLU A 148 -21.95 -4.11 -0.73
N GLN A 149 -22.04 -5.41 -0.98
CA GLN A 149 -22.67 -6.37 -0.07
C GLN A 149 -21.70 -6.91 0.99
N LEU A 150 -20.39 -6.67 0.85
CA LEU A 150 -19.38 -7.11 1.81
C LEU A 150 -19.36 -6.17 3.03
N LYS A 151 -19.78 -6.69 4.17
CA LYS A 151 -19.76 -5.95 5.45
C LYS A 151 -18.39 -6.04 6.10
N LEU A 152 -17.65 -4.93 6.07
CA LEU A 152 -16.39 -4.82 6.79
C LEU A 152 -16.62 -4.67 8.29
N LEU A 153 -15.76 -5.32 9.08
CA LEU A 153 -15.70 -5.09 10.52
C LEU A 153 -15.38 -3.63 10.82
N HIS A 154 -16.08 -3.05 11.78
CA HIS A 154 -15.85 -1.66 12.20
C HIS A 154 -14.38 -1.41 12.55
N LYS A 155 -13.78 -2.29 13.34
CA LYS A 155 -12.36 -2.20 13.73
C LYS A 155 -11.43 -2.17 12.52
N PHE A 156 -11.67 -3.01 11.51
CA PHE A 156 -10.83 -3.03 10.30
C PHE A 156 -10.88 -1.68 9.55
N ARG A 157 -12.07 -1.08 9.44
CA ARG A 157 -12.24 0.22 8.78
C ARG A 157 -11.52 1.34 9.54
N GLU A 158 -11.60 1.33 10.87
CA GLU A 158 -10.93 2.31 11.72
C GLU A 158 -9.41 2.15 11.66
N ASP A 159 -8.90 0.92 11.77
CA ASP A 159 -7.47 0.63 11.66
C ASP A 159 -6.93 1.01 10.26
N ALA A 160 -7.63 0.65 9.18
CA ALA A 160 -7.24 1.01 7.81
C ALA A 160 -7.18 2.53 7.60
N ARG A 161 -8.10 3.29 8.20
CA ARG A 161 -8.08 4.75 8.17
C ARG A 161 -6.92 5.31 9.01
N ALA A 162 -6.77 4.84 10.23
CA ALA A 162 -5.82 5.39 11.19
C ALA A 162 -4.36 5.06 10.82
N LEU A 163 -4.09 3.82 10.41
CA LEU A 163 -2.74 3.29 10.22
C LEU A 163 -2.28 3.38 8.75
N CYS A 164 -3.20 3.24 7.79
CA CYS A 164 -2.88 3.27 6.37
C CYS A 164 -3.39 4.51 5.64
N ALA A 165 -4.08 5.44 6.31
CA ALA A 165 -4.75 6.59 5.68
C ALA A 165 -5.61 6.18 4.47
N SER A 166 -6.26 5.01 4.57
CA SER A 166 -6.96 4.41 3.42
C SER A 166 -8.32 5.05 3.19
N GLU A 167 -8.57 5.45 1.95
CA GLU A 167 -9.90 5.82 1.46
C GLU A 167 -10.71 4.54 1.17
N ALA A 168 -12.03 4.54 1.42
CA ALA A 168 -12.88 3.37 1.22
C ALA A 168 -14.00 3.66 0.22
N PHE A 169 -14.08 2.87 -0.84
CA PHE A 169 -15.06 3.02 -1.91
C PHE A 169 -15.96 1.79 -2.03
N SER A 170 -17.26 1.99 -1.88
CA SER A 170 -18.26 0.97 -2.22
C SER A 170 -18.29 0.77 -3.74
N THR A 171 -18.11 -0.46 -4.20
CA THR A 171 -17.87 -0.77 -5.62
C THR A 171 -18.61 -2.02 -6.04
N ASP A 172 -19.53 -1.93 -7.00
CA ASP A 172 -20.16 -3.12 -7.59
C ASP A 172 -19.22 -3.81 -8.60
N PHE A 173 -18.49 -4.82 -8.13
CA PHE A 173 -17.60 -5.62 -8.99
C PHE A 173 -18.35 -6.51 -10.00
N ARG A 174 -19.65 -6.77 -9.82
CA ARG A 174 -20.43 -7.55 -10.80
C ARG A 174 -20.62 -6.76 -12.09
N GLY A 175 -20.78 -5.44 -11.96
CA GLY A 175 -20.65 -4.46 -13.03
C GLY A 175 -19.18 -4.17 -13.39
N SER A 176 -18.45 -5.20 -13.85
CA SER A 176 -16.98 -5.15 -14.02
C SER A 176 -16.45 -3.92 -14.78
N ASP A 177 -17.17 -3.42 -15.79
CA ASP A 177 -16.74 -2.23 -16.54
C ASP A 177 -16.87 -0.93 -15.73
N THR A 178 -17.92 -0.79 -14.93
CA THR A 178 -18.11 0.37 -14.04
C THR A 178 -17.09 0.36 -12.92
N ALA A 179 -16.87 -0.80 -12.28
CA ALA A 179 -15.84 -0.95 -11.25
C ALA A 179 -14.43 -0.70 -11.80
N LYS A 180 -14.10 -1.28 -12.96
CA LYS A 180 -12.84 -1.04 -13.66
C LYS A 180 -12.65 0.43 -13.98
N LYS A 181 -13.67 1.11 -14.51
CA LYS A 181 -13.61 2.54 -14.81
C LYS A 181 -13.37 3.37 -13.56
N LEU A 182 -14.09 3.08 -12.47
CA LEU A 182 -13.92 3.77 -11.19
C LEU A 182 -12.47 3.67 -10.68
N ILE A 183 -11.90 2.47 -10.66
CA ILE A 183 -10.54 2.23 -10.15
C ILE A 183 -9.50 2.87 -11.07
N ASN A 184 -9.65 2.70 -12.39
CA ASN A 184 -8.74 3.32 -13.37
C ASN A 184 -8.79 4.85 -13.30
N ASP A 185 -9.97 5.46 -13.14
CA ASP A 185 -10.11 6.91 -12.98
C ASP A 185 -9.50 7.40 -11.65
N TYR A 186 -9.69 6.66 -10.55
CA TYR A 186 -9.04 6.95 -9.26
C TYR A 186 -7.52 6.93 -9.39
N VAL A 187 -6.96 5.85 -9.94
CA VAL A 187 -5.52 5.70 -10.15
C VAL A 187 -4.99 6.79 -11.08
N ARG A 188 -5.69 7.07 -12.19
CA ARG A 188 -5.30 8.12 -13.14
C ARG A 188 -5.23 9.48 -12.46
N ASN A 189 -6.21 9.81 -11.61
CA ASN A 189 -6.24 11.08 -10.89
C ASN A 189 -5.07 11.18 -9.89
N LYS A 190 -4.84 10.14 -9.08
CA LYS A 190 -3.68 10.11 -8.16
C LYS A 190 -2.34 10.13 -8.91
N ALA A 191 -2.31 9.52 -10.09
CA ALA A 191 -1.14 9.45 -10.96
C ALA A 191 -0.96 10.68 -11.88
N GLN A 192 -1.74 11.76 -11.69
CA GLN A 192 -1.72 12.96 -12.54
C GLN A 192 -1.77 12.65 -14.05
N GLY A 193 -2.55 11.64 -14.43
CA GLY A 193 -2.73 11.20 -15.81
C GLY A 193 -1.63 10.29 -16.37
N LYS A 194 -0.54 10.02 -15.63
CA LYS A 194 0.58 9.19 -16.14
C LYS A 194 0.24 7.72 -16.25
N ILE A 195 -0.65 7.22 -15.39
CA ILE A 195 -1.13 5.84 -15.42
C ILE A 195 -2.56 5.88 -15.94
N VAL A 196 -2.72 5.47 -17.21
CA VAL A 196 -3.99 5.59 -17.93
C VAL A 196 -4.88 4.38 -17.70
N GLU A 197 -4.29 3.18 -17.61
CA GLU A 197 -4.99 1.91 -17.46
C GLU A 197 -4.23 1.04 -16.47
N PHE A 198 -4.80 0.83 -15.29
CA PHE A 198 -4.24 0.00 -14.22
C PHE A 198 -4.73 -1.44 -14.32
N PHE A 199 -6.04 -1.62 -14.49
CA PHE A 199 -6.65 -2.91 -14.83
C PHE A 199 -7.14 -2.93 -16.26
N LYS A 200 -6.73 -3.97 -17.01
CA LYS A 200 -7.31 -4.30 -18.33
C LYS A 200 -8.61 -5.08 -18.15
N ASP A 201 -8.56 -6.08 -17.28
CA ASP A 201 -9.66 -6.95 -16.91
C ASP A 201 -9.82 -7.00 -15.39
N LEU A 202 -11.06 -7.22 -14.94
CA LEU A 202 -11.42 -7.30 -13.53
C LEU A 202 -12.43 -8.44 -13.34
N ASP A 203 -12.12 -9.35 -12.42
CA ASP A 203 -13.00 -10.49 -12.14
C ASP A 203 -14.27 -10.02 -11.42
N LYS A 204 -15.42 -10.51 -11.85
CA LYS A 204 -16.74 -10.20 -11.26
C LYS A 204 -16.92 -10.80 -9.86
N LEU A 205 -16.09 -11.78 -9.50
CA LEU A 205 -16.04 -12.40 -8.17
C LEU A 205 -15.14 -11.63 -7.20
N THR A 206 -14.55 -10.51 -7.61
CA THR A 206 -13.74 -9.66 -6.73
C THR A 206 -14.61 -9.11 -5.61
N GLU A 207 -14.17 -9.29 -4.37
CA GLU A 207 -14.85 -8.77 -3.17
C GLU A 207 -14.15 -7.53 -2.60
N MET A 208 -12.84 -7.41 -2.82
CA MET A 208 -12.03 -6.29 -2.36
C MET A 208 -10.78 -6.10 -3.21
N ILE A 209 -10.40 -4.86 -3.47
CA ILE A 209 -9.08 -4.47 -3.98
C ILE A 209 -8.47 -3.46 -3.02
N LEU A 210 -7.23 -3.72 -2.60
CA LEU A 210 -6.38 -2.75 -1.91
C LEU A 210 -5.42 -2.15 -2.94
N VAL A 211 -5.26 -0.83 -2.92
CA VAL A 211 -4.34 -0.11 -3.80
C VAL A 211 -3.41 0.73 -2.94
N ASN A 212 -2.10 0.57 -3.14
CA ASN A 212 -1.09 1.52 -2.66
C ASN A 212 -0.51 2.31 -3.84
N TYR A 213 -0.24 3.59 -3.63
CA TYR A 213 0.49 4.39 -4.61
C TYR A 213 1.58 5.25 -3.96
N ILE A 214 2.70 5.39 -4.67
CA ILE A 214 3.76 6.35 -4.39
C ILE A 214 4.11 7.10 -5.68
N PHE A 215 3.99 8.42 -5.63
CA PHE A 215 4.47 9.35 -6.64
C PHE A 215 5.69 10.08 -6.12
N PHE A 216 6.78 10.03 -6.87
CA PHE A 216 8.00 10.76 -6.61
C PHE A 216 8.34 11.62 -7.83
N LYS A 217 8.54 12.91 -7.61
CA LYS A 217 9.12 13.82 -8.58
C LYS A 217 10.32 14.53 -7.98
N GLY A 218 11.49 14.19 -8.52
CA GLY A 218 12.78 14.73 -8.10
C GLY A 218 13.33 15.74 -9.10
N HIS A 219 14.01 16.77 -8.59
CA HIS A 219 14.78 17.69 -9.41
C HIS A 219 16.25 17.25 -9.43
N LYS A 220 16.84 17.17 -10.62
CA LYS A 220 18.28 16.94 -10.75
C LYS A 220 19.01 18.27 -10.60
N CYS A 221 19.74 18.47 -9.51
CA CYS A 221 20.59 19.65 -9.34
C CYS A 221 22.07 19.27 -9.56
N ARG A 222 22.76 19.98 -10.46
CA ARG A 222 24.17 19.79 -10.80
C ARG A 222 25.00 20.93 -10.18
N GLY A 223 25.78 20.63 -9.14
CA GLY A 223 26.76 21.57 -8.56
C GLY A 223 26.16 22.81 -7.88
N ALA A 224 27.03 23.72 -7.43
CA ALA A 224 26.70 24.94 -6.66
C ALA A 224 26.01 26.06 -7.48
N THR A 225 25.65 25.79 -8.74
CA THR A 225 24.90 26.70 -9.60
C THR A 225 23.45 26.25 -9.68
N THR A 226 22.55 27.16 -9.32
CA THR A 226 21.09 27.07 -9.13
C THR A 226 20.25 26.71 -10.37
N LEU A 227 20.77 25.91 -11.31
CA LEU A 227 20.02 25.44 -12.47
C LEU A 227 19.77 23.94 -12.33
N CYS A 228 18.59 23.56 -11.82
CA CYS A 228 18.15 22.16 -11.83
C CYS A 228 17.55 21.86 -13.22
N GLU A 229 18.28 21.11 -14.05
CA GLU A 229 18.05 21.05 -15.51
C GLU A 229 17.09 19.93 -15.96
N ALA A 230 16.68 19.02 -15.07
CA ALA A 230 15.77 17.94 -15.44
C ALA A 230 14.86 17.49 -14.29
N GLU A 231 13.56 17.45 -14.57
CA GLU A 231 12.55 16.83 -13.71
C GLU A 231 12.27 15.41 -14.20
N ARG A 232 12.10 14.47 -13.27
CA ARG A 232 11.61 13.12 -13.60
C ARG A 232 10.53 12.70 -12.62
N ASP A 233 9.44 12.21 -13.21
CA ASP A 233 8.28 11.70 -12.51
C ASP A 233 8.39 10.17 -12.45
N PHE A 234 8.21 9.59 -11.26
CA PHE A 234 8.14 8.16 -11.04
C PHE A 234 6.87 7.84 -10.26
N PHE A 235 6.06 6.92 -10.80
CA PHE A 235 4.85 6.43 -10.16
C PHE A 235 4.98 4.94 -9.92
N PHE A 236 4.70 4.53 -8.68
CA PHE A 236 4.65 3.15 -8.25
C PHE A 236 3.25 2.86 -7.73
N LEU A 237 2.68 1.77 -8.24
CA LEU A 237 1.40 1.25 -7.80
C LEU A 237 1.60 -0.21 -7.41
N THR A 238 0.96 -0.62 -6.34
CA THR A 238 0.89 -2.02 -5.90
C THR A 238 -0.55 -2.39 -5.63
#